data_AF-A0A7C5D1C8-F1
#
_entry.id   AF-A0A7C5D1C8-F1
#
_cell.length_a   1.000
_cell.length_b   1.000
_cell.length_c   1.000
_cell.angle_alpha   90.00
_cell.angle_beta   90.00
_cell.angle_gamma   90.00
#
_symmetry.space_group_name_H-M   'P 1'
#
loop_
_entity.id
_entity.type
_entity.pdbx_description
1 polymer ?
#
loop_
_entity_poly.entity_id
_entity_poly.type
_entity_poly.pdbx_seq_one_letter_code
_entity_poly.pdbx_strand_id
1 'polypeptide(L)'
;MAGSQHSQLTPMMAQYRQIKNQLPDNTLLLFHLGDFYELFYDDAKIGSSVLGLVLTKRNGVPMCGIPVHSATTYINRLLKAGYRVALCDQLEEPRPGKLVRRDVTQILSPGTHIDEQILEADRNNYLAGVCSVGKMYGLAYLDLSTGEFKVTETDSEYRLLVELMTVRPAEVIYPAEDVALVDLLRGKRLPADQPHNVVFSPTDSRWIFNGYDGWVFDVGTAEQVLSDHFKVITLDGFGLKGHQAAISAAGAIIHYLTQQLRRDLQHVTRISFYQQSQYLFLDHSTIRNLEVLEPLSKDAPPNASLYGVLNRTVTPMGARRLRQWLVRPLNNLNEIVRRLAAVEIFTQFPQFLDRFRKQLTEVRDLERTLSRITAGNATARELVRLRIALEQIPPIKETLTELVNHACSVTGSDTLVDSGVPSDQQVRTGLLKELISDLEEQPGLVDVIKRAIVDDPPATVKEGGIIKDGFDPQLDELRAAMRNHREWIAQLQQREIQRTGIQSLKVRYNAVFGYYIEVTKANLDKVPPDYIRKQTLVGAERFITPELKEIESKILGAEERSVKLEYELFQQVREQV
;
A
#
# COMPACT_ATOMS: atom_id res chain seq x y z
N MET A 1 -27.50 -27.30 -42.97
CA MET A 1 -26.05 -27.04 -43.01
C MET A 1 -25.81 -25.56 -42.75
N ALA A 2 -25.29 -25.22 -41.58
CA ALA A 2 -24.65 -23.94 -41.30
C ALA A 2 -23.52 -24.27 -40.31
N GLY A 3 -22.31 -24.41 -40.86
CA GLY A 3 -21.14 -24.86 -40.11
C GLY A 3 -20.74 -23.83 -39.05
N SER A 4 -20.71 -24.26 -37.80
CA SER A 4 -20.07 -23.54 -36.70
C SER A 4 -18.56 -23.52 -36.95
N GLN A 5 -18.07 -22.45 -37.58
CA GLN A 5 -16.64 -22.14 -37.57
C GLN A 5 -16.23 -21.78 -36.14
N HIS A 6 -15.74 -22.77 -35.38
CA HIS A 6 -14.86 -22.48 -34.25
C HIS A 6 -13.57 -21.89 -34.83
N SER A 7 -13.52 -20.56 -34.98
CA SER A 7 -12.26 -19.87 -35.24
C SER A 7 -11.29 -20.25 -34.13
N GLN A 8 -10.20 -20.96 -34.46
CA GLN A 8 -9.15 -21.29 -33.51
C GLN A 8 -8.72 -19.99 -32.80
N LEU A 9 -8.95 -19.91 -31.49
CA LEU A 9 -8.50 -18.81 -30.66
C LEU A 9 -6.99 -18.67 -30.83
N THR A 10 -6.50 -17.44 -31.03
CA THR A 10 -5.06 -17.21 -31.07
C THR A 10 -4.45 -17.66 -29.73
N PRO A 11 -3.18 -18.12 -29.70
CA PRO A 11 -2.55 -18.58 -28.46
C PRO A 11 -2.66 -17.58 -27.30
N MET A 12 -2.54 -16.29 -27.59
CA MET A 12 -2.75 -15.20 -26.63
C MET A 12 -4.19 -15.14 -26.10
N MET A 13 -5.20 -15.25 -26.97
CA MET A 13 -6.60 -15.22 -26.54
C MET A 13 -7.02 -16.48 -25.78
N ALA A 14 -6.40 -17.63 -26.08
CA ALA A 14 -6.55 -18.83 -25.27
C ALA A 14 -5.98 -18.62 -23.86
N GLN A 15 -4.77 -18.05 -23.73
CA GLN A 15 -4.19 -17.69 -22.44
C GLN A 15 -5.06 -16.69 -21.66
N TYR A 16 -5.59 -15.64 -22.31
CA TYR A 16 -6.50 -14.68 -21.69
C TYR A 16 -7.75 -15.36 -21.11
N ARG A 17 -8.43 -16.21 -21.89
CA ARG A 17 -9.64 -16.91 -21.44
C ARG A 17 -9.34 -17.90 -20.31
N GLN A 18 -8.22 -18.62 -20.40
CA GLN A 18 -7.80 -19.54 -19.34
C GLN A 18 -7.65 -18.80 -18.01
N ILE A 19 -6.94 -17.67 -18.01
CA ILE A 19 -6.74 -16.86 -16.81
C ILE A 19 -8.08 -16.29 -16.32
N LYS A 20 -8.88 -15.71 -17.23
CA LYS A 20 -10.18 -15.13 -16.89
C LYS A 20 -11.12 -16.14 -16.22
N ASN A 21 -11.14 -17.40 -16.68
CA ASN A 21 -11.99 -18.45 -16.12
C ASN A 21 -11.59 -18.90 -14.71
N GLN A 22 -10.38 -18.56 -14.26
CA GLN A 22 -9.90 -18.85 -12.91
C GLN A 22 -10.10 -17.67 -11.95
N LEU A 23 -10.53 -16.52 -12.46
CA LEU A 23 -10.75 -15.33 -11.65
C LEU A 23 -12.12 -15.40 -10.96
N PRO A 24 -12.24 -14.77 -9.79
CA PRO A 24 -13.53 -14.70 -9.12
C PRO A 24 -14.55 -13.91 -9.93
N ASP A 25 -15.83 -14.20 -9.69
CA ASP A 25 -16.92 -13.43 -10.27
C ASP A 25 -16.77 -11.92 -9.97
N ASN A 26 -17.28 -11.11 -10.89
CA ASN A 26 -17.20 -9.64 -10.83
C ASN A 26 -15.76 -9.07 -10.78
N THR A 27 -14.78 -9.83 -11.30
CA THR A 27 -13.38 -9.39 -11.42
C THR A 27 -13.04 -9.05 -12.86
N LEU A 28 -12.66 -7.82 -13.15
CA LEU A 28 -12.18 -7.38 -14.45
C LEU A 28 -10.69 -7.74 -14.63
N LEU A 29 -10.33 -8.32 -15.78
CA LEU A 29 -8.95 -8.71 -16.08
C LEU A 29 -8.25 -7.63 -16.91
N LEU A 30 -7.30 -6.94 -16.30
CA LEU A 30 -6.34 -6.04 -16.96
C LEU A 30 -5.16 -6.86 -17.48
N PHE A 31 -5.12 -7.10 -18.78
CA PHE A 31 -4.15 -7.99 -19.41
C PHE A 31 -3.01 -7.19 -20.07
N HIS A 32 -1.79 -7.36 -19.58
CA HIS A 32 -0.64 -6.52 -19.98
C HIS A 32 -0.10 -6.88 -21.38
N LEU A 33 -0.27 -5.95 -22.32
CA LEU A 33 0.15 -6.05 -23.72
C LEU A 33 0.89 -4.78 -24.16
N GLY A 34 2.21 -4.89 -24.32
CA GLY A 34 3.06 -3.73 -24.62
C GLY A 34 2.95 -2.68 -23.51
N ASP A 35 2.72 -1.43 -23.88
CA ASP A 35 2.60 -0.31 -22.93
C ASP A 35 1.17 -0.14 -22.33
N PHE A 36 0.28 -1.11 -22.55
CA PHE A 36 -1.13 -1.04 -22.18
C PHE A 36 -1.59 -2.24 -21.35
N TYR A 37 -2.53 -2.01 -20.46
CA TYR A 37 -3.45 -3.04 -19.99
C TYR A 37 -4.69 -3.05 -20.90
N GLU A 38 -4.97 -4.20 -21.51
CA GLU A 38 -6.15 -4.39 -22.36
C GLU A 38 -7.21 -5.25 -21.64
N LEU A 39 -8.47 -4.90 -21.83
CA LEU A 39 -9.63 -5.70 -21.46
C LEU A 39 -10.29 -6.24 -22.74
N PHE A 40 -10.88 -7.43 -22.68
CA PHE A 40 -11.52 -8.07 -23.83
C PHE A 40 -12.95 -8.51 -23.54
N TYR A 41 -13.73 -8.78 -24.59
CA TYR A 41 -15.09 -9.32 -24.50
C TYR A 41 -16.01 -8.44 -23.63
N ASP A 42 -16.65 -9.02 -22.60
CA ASP A 42 -17.56 -8.28 -21.73
C ASP A 42 -16.83 -7.36 -20.76
N ASP A 43 -15.63 -7.73 -20.31
CA ASP A 43 -14.76 -6.84 -19.51
C ASP A 43 -14.46 -5.55 -20.28
N ALA A 44 -14.25 -5.63 -21.60
CA ALA A 44 -14.04 -4.45 -22.43
C ALA A 44 -15.25 -3.52 -22.47
N LYS A 45 -16.47 -4.06 -22.53
CA LYS A 45 -17.71 -3.28 -22.55
C LYS A 45 -17.93 -2.59 -21.19
N ILE A 46 -17.74 -3.34 -20.10
CA ILE A 46 -17.84 -2.81 -18.73
C ILE A 46 -16.78 -1.73 -18.53
N GLY A 47 -15.52 -2.02 -18.82
CA GLY A 47 -14.40 -1.10 -18.70
C GLY A 47 -14.61 0.18 -19.52
N SER A 48 -15.05 0.05 -20.77
CA SER A 48 -15.38 1.19 -21.63
C SER A 48 -16.46 2.09 -21.02
N SER A 49 -17.57 1.49 -20.55
CA SER A 49 -18.68 2.25 -19.95
C SER A 49 -18.30 2.93 -18.64
N VAL A 50 -17.62 2.22 -17.74
CA VAL A 50 -17.26 2.74 -16.41
C VAL A 50 -16.16 3.80 -16.49
N LEU A 51 -15.18 3.57 -17.37
CA LEU A 51 -14.01 4.44 -17.51
C LEU A 51 -14.22 5.58 -18.52
N GLY A 52 -15.26 5.50 -19.36
CA GLY A 52 -15.48 6.45 -20.46
C GLY A 52 -14.43 6.30 -21.56
N LEU A 53 -13.97 5.07 -21.81
CA LEU A 53 -12.97 4.76 -22.83
C LEU A 53 -13.64 4.35 -24.14
N VAL A 54 -12.94 4.54 -25.26
CA VAL A 54 -13.42 4.08 -26.57
C VAL A 54 -13.40 2.55 -26.63
N LEU A 55 -14.54 1.95 -26.94
CA LEU A 55 -14.64 0.51 -27.23
C LEU A 55 -14.26 0.26 -28.69
N THR A 56 -13.20 -0.52 -28.90
CA THR A 56 -12.70 -0.92 -30.23
C THR A 56 -12.79 -2.44 -30.41
N LYS A 57 -12.21 -2.97 -31.48
CA LYS A 57 -12.12 -4.41 -31.73
C LYS A 57 -10.71 -4.81 -32.18
N ARG A 58 -10.23 -5.94 -31.69
CA ARG A 58 -8.98 -6.59 -32.11
C ARG A 58 -9.30 -7.97 -32.66
N ASN A 59 -9.01 -8.21 -33.94
CA ASN A 59 -9.38 -9.46 -34.64
C ASN A 59 -10.86 -9.86 -34.42
N GLY A 60 -11.76 -8.88 -34.45
CA GLY A 60 -13.20 -9.07 -34.22
C GLY A 60 -13.65 -9.15 -32.75
N VAL A 61 -12.73 -9.23 -31.79
CA VAL A 61 -13.03 -9.29 -30.35
C VAL A 61 -13.15 -7.86 -29.78
N PRO A 62 -14.24 -7.50 -29.05
CA PRO A 62 -14.35 -6.22 -28.36
C PRO A 62 -13.18 -6.00 -27.39
N MET A 63 -12.62 -4.79 -27.40
CA MET A 63 -11.44 -4.45 -26.60
C MET A 63 -11.45 -2.97 -26.21
N CYS A 64 -10.96 -2.66 -25.02
CA CYS A 64 -10.55 -1.32 -24.62
C CYS A 64 -9.27 -1.43 -23.79
N GLY A 65 -8.52 -0.35 -23.63
CA GLY A 65 -7.24 -0.40 -22.92
C GLY A 65 -6.88 0.90 -22.24
N ILE A 66 -6.01 0.79 -21.25
CA ILE A 66 -5.45 1.89 -20.46
C ILE A 66 -3.93 1.83 -20.49
N PRO A 67 -3.22 2.97 -20.57
CA PRO A 67 -1.75 2.96 -20.52
C PRO A 67 -1.24 2.52 -19.15
N VAL A 68 -0.24 1.63 -19.12
CA VAL A 68 0.32 1.05 -17.87
C VAL A 68 0.78 2.13 -16.90
N HIS A 69 1.48 3.16 -17.40
CA HIS A 69 2.00 4.27 -16.59
C HIS A 69 0.92 5.15 -15.92
N SER A 70 -0.34 5.04 -16.36
CA SER A 70 -1.47 5.79 -15.79
C SER A 70 -2.56 4.87 -15.21
N ALA A 71 -2.27 3.57 -15.09
CA ALA A 71 -3.27 2.56 -14.74
C ALA A 71 -3.93 2.81 -13.37
N THR A 72 -3.18 3.32 -12.39
CA THR A 72 -3.65 3.55 -11.01
C THR A 72 -4.95 4.35 -10.94
N THR A 73 -5.07 5.43 -11.73
CA THR A 73 -6.28 6.27 -11.74
C THR A 73 -7.50 5.52 -12.27
N TYR A 74 -7.33 4.70 -13.32
CA TYR A 74 -8.42 3.91 -13.90
C TYR A 74 -8.82 2.76 -12.98
N ILE A 75 -7.84 2.07 -12.39
CA ILE A 75 -8.05 1.01 -11.40
C ILE A 75 -8.90 1.53 -10.24
N ASN A 76 -8.57 2.70 -9.68
CA ASN A 76 -9.35 3.30 -8.59
C ASN A 76 -10.81 3.57 -9.01
N ARG A 77 -11.05 4.02 -10.25
CA ARG A 77 -12.42 4.22 -10.76
C ARG A 77 -13.20 2.91 -10.90
N LEU A 78 -12.56 1.83 -11.37
CA LEU A 78 -13.21 0.51 -11.44
C LEU A 78 -13.59 0.00 -10.04
N LEU A 79 -12.69 0.17 -9.07
CA LEU A 79 -12.90 -0.29 -7.69
C LEU A 79 -14.00 0.52 -7.01
N LYS A 80 -14.03 1.84 -7.18
CA LYS A 80 -15.15 2.70 -6.72
C LYS A 80 -16.49 2.35 -7.37
N ALA A 81 -16.47 1.76 -8.56
CA ALA A 81 -17.67 1.28 -9.25
C ALA A 81 -18.11 -0.13 -8.79
N GLY A 82 -17.40 -0.75 -7.83
CA GLY A 82 -17.78 -2.05 -7.28
C GLY A 82 -17.11 -3.26 -7.92
N TYR A 83 -16.20 -3.07 -8.88
CA TYR A 83 -15.53 -4.16 -9.58
C TYR A 83 -14.20 -4.51 -8.93
N ARG A 84 -13.89 -5.80 -8.80
CA ARG A 84 -12.52 -6.25 -8.53
C ARG A 84 -11.69 -6.11 -9.80
N VAL A 85 -10.38 -5.96 -9.65
CA VAL A 85 -9.46 -5.82 -10.78
C VAL A 85 -8.29 -6.76 -10.62
N ALA A 86 -8.13 -7.71 -11.54
CA ALA A 86 -6.97 -8.59 -11.63
C ALA A 86 -5.94 -7.98 -12.58
N LEU A 87 -4.72 -7.78 -12.09
CA LEU A 87 -3.57 -7.38 -12.89
C LEU A 87 -2.88 -8.63 -13.40
N CYS A 88 -2.74 -8.75 -14.71
CA CYS A 88 -2.06 -9.88 -15.35
C CYS A 88 -0.85 -9.39 -16.13
N ASP A 89 0.33 -9.58 -15.53
CA ASP A 89 1.61 -9.08 -16.02
C ASP A 89 2.41 -10.12 -16.78
N GLN A 90 3.41 -9.63 -17.50
CA GLN A 90 4.39 -10.45 -18.20
C GLN A 90 5.45 -10.95 -17.21
N LEU A 91 5.59 -12.27 -17.12
CA LEU A 91 6.58 -12.90 -16.23
C LEU A 91 7.96 -13.04 -16.88
N GLU A 92 8.05 -12.87 -18.20
CA GLU A 92 9.27 -12.95 -18.98
C GLU A 92 9.31 -11.85 -20.04
N GLU A 93 10.50 -11.47 -20.47
CA GLU A 93 10.66 -10.49 -21.54
C GLU A 93 10.14 -11.02 -22.89
N PRO A 94 9.50 -10.16 -23.70
CA PRO A 94 8.98 -10.55 -25.01
C PRO A 94 10.10 -10.93 -25.97
N ARG A 95 10.04 -12.19 -26.47
CA ARG A 95 10.94 -12.70 -27.52
C ARG A 95 10.18 -12.92 -28.81
N PRO A 96 10.74 -12.53 -29.99
CA PRO A 96 10.09 -12.75 -31.28
C PRO A 96 9.69 -14.21 -31.49
N GLY A 97 8.44 -14.46 -31.90
CA GLY A 97 7.92 -15.81 -32.20
C GLY A 97 7.58 -16.68 -30.99
N LYS A 98 7.90 -16.26 -29.76
CA LYS A 98 7.55 -16.98 -28.53
C LYS A 98 6.38 -16.30 -27.83
N LEU A 99 5.38 -17.08 -27.40
CA LEU A 99 4.30 -16.55 -26.57
C LEU A 99 4.86 -16.19 -25.19
N VAL A 100 4.71 -14.92 -24.81
CA VAL A 100 5.08 -14.44 -23.48
C VAL A 100 4.17 -15.05 -22.43
N ARG A 101 4.75 -15.68 -21.42
CA ARG A 101 4.02 -16.16 -20.25
C ARG A 101 3.49 -14.98 -19.43
N ARG A 102 2.20 -15.05 -19.11
CA ARG A 102 1.51 -14.10 -18.23
C ARG A 102 0.79 -14.85 -17.13
N ASP A 103 0.69 -14.21 -15.98
CA ASP A 103 -0.08 -14.70 -14.84
C ASP A 103 -0.63 -13.52 -14.04
N VAL A 104 -1.58 -13.80 -13.17
CA VAL A 104 -2.18 -12.81 -12.28
C VAL A 104 -1.19 -12.52 -11.16
N THR A 105 -0.67 -11.30 -11.13
CA THR A 105 0.26 -10.83 -10.10
C THR A 105 -0.48 -10.30 -8.88
N GLN A 106 -1.67 -9.72 -9.10
CA GLN A 106 -2.43 -9.10 -8.03
C GLN A 106 -3.93 -9.07 -8.36
N ILE A 107 -4.76 -9.32 -7.34
CA ILE A 107 -6.20 -9.04 -7.42
C ILE A 107 -6.52 -7.94 -6.40
N LEU A 108 -7.03 -6.83 -6.93
CA LEU A 108 -7.43 -5.65 -6.20
C LEU A 108 -8.93 -5.69 -5.94
N SER A 109 -9.33 -5.37 -4.72
CA SER A 109 -10.71 -5.13 -4.33
C SER A 109 -10.80 -3.80 -3.58
N PRO A 110 -12.01 -3.22 -3.45
CA PRO A 110 -12.18 -1.91 -2.80
C PRO A 110 -11.67 -1.86 -1.36
N GLY A 111 -11.74 -2.98 -0.62
CA GLY A 111 -11.25 -3.08 0.75
C GLY A 111 -9.78 -3.40 0.91
N THR A 112 -9.02 -3.64 -0.16
CA THR A 112 -7.68 -4.27 -0.08
C THR A 112 -6.54 -3.44 -0.66
N HIS A 113 -6.70 -2.12 -0.63
CA HIS A 113 -5.66 -1.20 -1.09
C HIS A 113 -4.47 -1.12 -0.12
N ILE A 114 -3.26 -1.08 -0.68
CA ILE A 114 -2.01 -0.81 0.05
C ILE A 114 -1.27 0.41 -0.57
N ASP A 115 -1.59 0.77 -1.81
CA ASP A 115 -0.97 1.88 -2.54
C ASP A 115 -1.41 3.26 -1.98
N GLU A 116 -0.44 4.07 -1.56
CA GLU A 116 -0.64 5.44 -1.05
C GLU A 116 -1.27 6.39 -2.08
N GLN A 117 -1.10 6.13 -3.39
CA GLN A 117 -1.70 6.95 -4.43
C GLN A 117 -3.23 6.79 -4.49
N ILE A 118 -3.74 5.67 -3.98
CA ILE A 118 -5.18 5.36 -3.97
C ILE A 118 -5.79 5.71 -2.60
N LEU A 119 -5.04 5.48 -1.53
CA LEU A 119 -5.51 5.63 -0.16
C LEU A 119 -5.53 7.09 0.28
N GLU A 120 -6.59 7.46 1.00
CA GLU A 120 -6.61 8.72 1.75
C GLU A 120 -5.69 8.60 2.97
N ALA A 121 -4.81 9.58 3.19
CA ALA A 121 -3.76 9.49 4.22
C ALA A 121 -4.36 9.45 5.65
N ASP A 122 -5.40 10.22 5.89
CA ASP A 122 -6.04 10.43 7.19
C ASP A 122 -7.19 9.44 7.49
N ARG A 123 -7.39 8.43 6.62
CA ARG A 123 -8.45 7.43 6.76
C ARG A 123 -7.94 6.02 6.57
N ASN A 124 -8.49 5.10 7.36
CA ASN A 124 -8.34 3.67 7.16
C ASN A 124 -9.19 3.20 5.96
N ASN A 125 -8.75 2.12 5.31
CA ASN A 125 -9.50 1.47 4.23
C ASN A 125 -9.83 0.03 4.62
N TYR A 126 -10.94 -0.15 5.33
CA TYR A 126 -11.29 -1.45 5.89
C TYR A 126 -11.99 -2.38 4.89
N LEU A 127 -11.57 -3.64 4.92
CA LEU A 127 -12.36 -4.80 4.52
C LEU A 127 -13.05 -5.35 5.78
N ALA A 128 -14.37 -5.53 5.75
CA ALA A 128 -15.12 -6.13 6.84
C ALA A 128 -15.70 -7.50 6.45
N GLY A 129 -15.82 -8.38 7.43
CA GLY A 129 -16.48 -9.68 7.35
C GLY A 129 -17.63 -9.71 8.36
N VAL A 130 -18.79 -10.18 7.92
CA VAL A 130 -20.00 -10.25 8.74
C VAL A 130 -20.65 -11.61 8.60
N CYS A 131 -21.04 -12.22 9.71
CA CYS A 131 -21.77 -13.48 9.72
C CYS A 131 -22.70 -13.60 10.93
N SER A 132 -23.58 -14.59 10.90
CA SER A 132 -24.41 -15.00 12.01
C SER A 132 -23.95 -16.39 12.51
N VAL A 133 -23.82 -16.56 13.82
CA VAL A 133 -23.55 -17.85 14.48
C VAL A 133 -24.55 -18.02 15.63
N GLY A 134 -25.54 -18.88 15.43
CA GLY A 134 -26.66 -19.00 16.37
C GLY A 134 -27.45 -17.69 16.48
N LYS A 135 -27.41 -17.05 17.64
CA LYS A 135 -28.05 -15.73 17.88
C LYS A 135 -27.06 -14.56 17.86
N MET A 136 -25.78 -14.85 17.69
CA MET A 136 -24.72 -13.84 17.71
C MET A 136 -24.34 -13.43 16.29
N TYR A 137 -24.14 -12.14 16.09
CA TYR A 137 -23.58 -11.55 14.89
C TYR A 137 -22.11 -11.23 15.12
N GLY A 138 -21.26 -11.73 14.23
CA GLY A 138 -19.84 -11.45 14.22
C GLY A 138 -19.52 -10.31 13.27
N LEU A 139 -18.66 -9.40 13.71
CA LEU A 139 -18.05 -8.39 12.85
C LEU A 139 -16.53 -8.44 13.02
N ALA A 140 -15.85 -8.62 11.90
CA ALA A 140 -14.41 -8.47 11.79
C ALA A 140 -14.10 -7.38 10.79
N TYR A 141 -13.01 -6.63 10.98
CA TYR A 141 -12.51 -5.70 9.97
C TYR A 141 -11.00 -5.57 10.02
N LEU A 142 -10.39 -5.49 8.84
CA LEU A 142 -8.96 -5.41 8.61
C LEU A 142 -8.66 -4.20 7.71
N ASP A 143 -7.69 -3.37 8.11
CA ASP A 143 -7.02 -2.45 7.19
C ASP A 143 -5.74 -3.10 6.69
N LEU A 144 -5.76 -3.54 5.43
CA LEU A 144 -4.61 -4.22 4.83
C LEU A 144 -3.39 -3.30 4.73
N SER A 145 -3.58 -1.98 4.68
CA SER A 145 -2.50 -1.01 4.60
C SER A 145 -1.79 -0.76 5.92
N THR A 146 -2.37 -1.14 7.06
CA THR A 146 -1.76 -0.93 8.40
C THR A 146 -1.59 -2.23 9.19
N GLY A 147 -2.24 -3.31 8.78
CA GLY A 147 -2.30 -4.56 9.55
C GLY A 147 -3.28 -4.52 10.74
N GLU A 148 -4.03 -3.42 10.92
CA GLU A 148 -4.99 -3.30 12.01
C GLU A 148 -6.15 -4.30 11.82
N PHE A 149 -6.22 -5.30 12.69
CA PHE A 149 -7.27 -6.32 12.66
C PHE A 149 -8.06 -6.33 13.98
N LYS A 150 -9.35 -6.02 13.88
CA LYS A 150 -10.25 -5.92 15.03
C LYS A 150 -11.52 -6.72 14.82
N VAL A 151 -12.05 -7.24 15.92
CA VAL A 151 -13.23 -8.09 15.93
C VAL A 151 -14.15 -7.78 17.12
N THR A 152 -15.45 -7.99 16.93
CA THR A 152 -16.46 -7.86 17.96
C THR A 152 -17.65 -8.76 17.64
N GLU A 153 -18.52 -8.99 18.62
CA GLU A 153 -19.78 -9.70 18.41
C GLU A 153 -20.91 -9.06 19.21
N THR A 154 -22.14 -9.24 18.72
CA THR A 154 -23.35 -8.72 19.36
C THR A 154 -24.54 -9.62 19.06
N ASP A 155 -25.49 -9.68 19.97
CA ASP A 155 -26.80 -10.35 19.81
C ASP A 155 -27.86 -9.46 19.14
N SER A 156 -27.49 -8.26 18.68
CA SER A 156 -28.39 -7.21 18.20
C SER A 156 -28.11 -6.87 16.74
N GLU A 157 -29.12 -6.99 15.88
CA GLU A 157 -29.03 -6.59 14.47
C GLU A 157 -28.79 -5.09 14.35
N TYR A 158 -29.48 -4.30 15.19
CA TYR A 158 -29.30 -2.85 15.22
C TYR A 158 -27.86 -2.45 15.59
N ARG A 159 -27.28 -3.06 16.63
CA ARG A 159 -25.89 -2.78 17.03
C ARG A 159 -24.87 -3.21 16.00
N LEU A 160 -25.08 -4.34 15.32
CA LEU A 160 -24.22 -4.77 14.20
C LEU A 160 -24.16 -3.69 13.11
N LEU A 161 -25.32 -3.17 12.71
CA LEU A 161 -25.41 -2.16 11.66
C LEU A 161 -24.83 -0.81 12.11
N VAL A 162 -25.06 -0.40 13.36
CA VAL A 162 -24.42 0.80 13.94
C VAL A 162 -22.90 0.67 13.94
N GLU A 163 -22.38 -0.50 14.29
CA GLU A 163 -20.94 -0.73 14.30
C GLU A 163 -20.35 -0.70 12.89
N LEU A 164 -21.00 -1.30 11.89
CA LEU A 164 -20.61 -1.18 10.48
C LEU A 164 -20.61 0.28 10.00
N MET A 165 -21.59 1.09 10.42
CA MET A 165 -21.65 2.52 10.13
C MET A 165 -20.58 3.35 10.83
N THR A 166 -20.09 2.88 11.97
CA THR A 166 -18.96 3.48 12.69
C THR A 166 -17.63 3.13 12.01
N VAL A 167 -17.46 1.85 11.62
CA VAL A 167 -16.25 1.36 10.94
C VAL A 167 -16.14 1.93 9.52
N ARG A 168 -17.27 2.07 8.82
CA ARG A 168 -17.37 2.54 7.41
C ARG A 168 -16.44 1.76 6.46
N PRO A 169 -16.57 0.42 6.37
CA PRO A 169 -15.72 -0.37 5.50
C PRO A 169 -15.92 -0.03 4.02
N ALA A 170 -14.86 -0.12 3.23
CA ALA A 170 -14.94 0.03 1.78
C ALA A 170 -15.57 -1.21 1.12
N GLU A 171 -15.37 -2.37 1.74
CA GLU A 171 -15.88 -3.66 1.26
C GLU A 171 -16.38 -4.51 2.43
N VAL A 172 -17.49 -5.20 2.23
CA VAL A 172 -18.08 -6.13 3.22
C VAL A 172 -18.27 -7.50 2.56
N ILE A 173 -17.68 -8.53 3.16
CA ILE A 173 -17.91 -9.94 2.81
C ILE A 173 -18.88 -10.60 3.80
N TYR A 174 -19.70 -11.52 3.29
CA TYR A 174 -20.71 -12.24 4.06
C TYR A 174 -21.02 -13.60 3.41
N PRO A 175 -21.55 -14.58 4.16
CA PRO A 175 -22.00 -15.86 3.60
C PRO A 175 -23.14 -15.61 2.59
N ALA A 176 -22.92 -15.97 1.33
CA ALA A 176 -23.84 -15.66 0.23
C ALA A 176 -25.19 -16.36 0.37
N GLU A 177 -25.22 -17.49 1.08
CA GLU A 177 -26.39 -18.33 1.31
C GLU A 177 -27.27 -17.81 2.46
N ASP A 178 -26.77 -16.91 3.33
CA ASP A 178 -27.54 -16.33 4.44
C ASP A 178 -28.43 -15.18 3.98
N VAL A 179 -29.57 -15.52 3.37
CA VAL A 179 -30.53 -14.56 2.81
C VAL A 179 -31.00 -13.52 3.85
N ALA A 180 -31.19 -13.92 5.11
CA ALA A 180 -31.71 -13.05 6.16
C ALA A 180 -30.69 -11.96 6.55
N LEU A 181 -29.40 -12.32 6.61
CA LEU A 181 -28.30 -11.37 6.80
C LEU A 181 -28.12 -10.48 5.56
N VAL A 182 -28.22 -11.04 4.36
CA VAL A 182 -28.11 -10.28 3.11
C VAL A 182 -29.17 -9.20 3.00
N ASP A 183 -30.43 -9.52 3.30
CA ASP A 183 -31.52 -8.57 3.26
C ASP A 183 -31.39 -7.49 4.34
N LEU A 184 -30.84 -7.84 5.51
CA LEU A 184 -30.51 -6.87 6.58
C LEU A 184 -29.43 -5.89 6.12
N LEU A 185 -28.29 -6.41 5.63
CA LEU A 185 -27.15 -5.61 5.19
C LEU A 185 -27.50 -4.68 4.01
N ARG A 186 -28.35 -5.15 3.10
CA ARG A 186 -28.81 -4.36 1.93
C ARG A 186 -29.98 -3.43 2.24
N GLY A 187 -30.49 -3.41 3.48
CA GLY A 187 -31.62 -2.58 3.89
C GLY A 187 -32.96 -2.97 3.29
N LYS A 188 -33.09 -4.20 2.77
CA LYS A 188 -34.38 -4.75 2.33
C LYS A 188 -35.23 -5.18 3.53
N ARG A 189 -34.59 -5.46 4.66
CA ARG A 189 -35.20 -5.79 5.94
C ARG A 189 -34.69 -4.83 7.01
N LEU A 190 -35.60 -4.35 7.85
CA LEU A 190 -35.25 -3.55 9.03
C LEU A 190 -34.78 -4.45 10.18
N PRO A 191 -33.87 -3.97 11.04
CA PRO A 191 -33.48 -4.70 12.24
C PRO A 191 -34.69 -5.00 13.12
N ALA A 192 -34.80 -6.24 13.59
CA ALA A 192 -35.93 -6.68 14.42
C ALA A 192 -36.00 -5.95 15.77
N ASP A 193 -34.86 -5.52 16.28
CA ASP A 193 -34.66 -4.85 17.57
C ASP A 193 -34.48 -3.33 17.44
N GLN A 194 -34.84 -2.75 16.29
CA GLN A 194 -34.68 -1.32 16.05
C GLN A 194 -35.60 -0.48 16.97
N PRO A 195 -35.11 0.64 17.55
CA PRO A 195 -35.96 1.57 18.28
C PRO A 195 -36.99 2.23 17.34
N HIS A 196 -38.25 2.36 17.81
CA HIS A 196 -39.38 2.88 17.03
C HIS A 196 -39.19 4.26 16.35
N ASN A 197 -38.19 5.04 16.76
CA ASN A 197 -37.97 6.42 16.31
C ASN A 197 -36.72 6.59 15.42
N VAL A 198 -36.01 5.51 15.08
CA VAL A 198 -34.82 5.59 14.23
C VAL A 198 -35.18 5.14 12.83
N VAL A 199 -34.90 5.94 11.81
CA VAL A 199 -34.98 5.51 10.41
C VAL A 199 -33.62 4.95 10.02
N PHE A 200 -33.55 3.64 9.76
CA PHE A 200 -32.34 3.01 9.24
C PHE A 200 -32.40 3.07 7.71
N SER A 201 -31.47 3.79 7.09
CA SER A 201 -31.30 3.75 5.63
C SER A 201 -29.84 3.45 5.30
N PRO A 202 -29.50 2.18 5.01
CA PRO A 202 -28.14 1.82 4.61
C PRO A 202 -27.76 2.39 3.23
N THR A 203 -28.70 3.01 2.50
CA THR A 203 -28.48 3.63 1.17
C THR A 203 -27.47 4.78 1.18
N ASP A 204 -27.19 5.39 2.33
CA ASP A 204 -26.13 6.40 2.46
C ASP A 204 -24.72 5.79 2.54
N SER A 205 -24.64 4.46 2.64
CA SER A 205 -23.41 3.71 2.78
C SER A 205 -22.88 3.29 1.41
N ARG A 206 -21.71 3.81 1.02
CA ARG A 206 -20.99 3.45 -0.21
C ARG A 206 -20.27 2.09 -0.11
N TRP A 207 -20.75 1.18 0.74
CA TRP A 207 -20.10 -0.11 0.96
C TRP A 207 -20.31 -1.03 -0.24
N ILE A 208 -19.25 -1.72 -0.62
CA ILE A 208 -19.33 -2.72 -1.68
C ILE A 208 -19.54 -4.08 -1.01
N PHE A 209 -20.70 -4.67 -1.28
CA PHE A 209 -21.15 -5.94 -0.70
C PHE A 209 -20.79 -7.12 -1.60
N ASN A 210 -19.97 -8.04 -1.09
CA ASN A 210 -19.51 -9.22 -1.80
C ASN A 210 -19.91 -10.50 -1.06
N GLY A 211 -20.83 -11.27 -1.64
CA GLY A 211 -21.11 -12.61 -1.13
C GLY A 211 -19.91 -13.53 -1.29
N TYR A 212 -19.70 -14.40 -0.31
CA TYR A 212 -18.64 -15.39 -0.29
C TYR A 212 -19.15 -16.74 0.24
N ASP A 213 -18.40 -17.81 0.01
CA ASP A 213 -18.85 -19.17 0.30
C ASP A 213 -19.08 -19.36 1.81
N GLY A 214 -20.27 -19.83 2.17
CA GLY A 214 -20.68 -19.92 3.58
C GLY A 214 -19.81 -20.81 4.46
N TRP A 215 -19.26 -21.90 3.91
CA TRP A 215 -18.41 -22.85 4.66
C TRP A 215 -17.14 -22.20 5.23
N VAL A 216 -16.69 -21.08 4.65
CA VAL A 216 -15.53 -20.33 5.13
C VAL A 216 -15.84 -19.64 6.47
N PHE A 217 -17.12 -19.31 6.71
CA PHE A 217 -17.60 -18.73 7.96
C PHE A 217 -17.93 -19.78 9.01
N ASP A 218 -17.74 -21.07 8.73
CA ASP A 218 -17.93 -22.11 9.75
C ASP A 218 -16.87 -21.98 10.85
N VAL A 219 -17.30 -22.01 12.12
CA VAL A 219 -16.44 -21.75 13.29
C VAL A 219 -15.15 -22.56 13.26
N GLY A 220 -15.24 -23.88 13.00
CA GLY A 220 -14.07 -24.76 12.99
C GLY A 220 -13.09 -24.46 11.85
N THR A 221 -13.61 -24.14 10.66
CA THR A 221 -12.79 -23.72 9.51
C THR A 221 -12.09 -22.40 9.81
N ALA A 222 -12.84 -21.41 10.31
CA ALA A 222 -12.33 -20.08 10.62
C ALA A 222 -11.28 -20.11 11.73
N GLU A 223 -11.49 -20.91 12.77
CA GLU A 223 -10.53 -21.11 13.87
C GLU A 223 -9.23 -21.72 13.37
N GLN A 224 -9.31 -22.73 12.49
CA GLN A 224 -8.13 -23.34 11.88
C GLN A 224 -7.36 -22.33 11.02
N VAL A 225 -8.06 -21.58 10.16
CA VAL A 225 -7.46 -20.56 9.28
C VAL A 225 -6.72 -19.49 10.11
N LEU A 226 -7.32 -19.01 11.20
CA LEU A 226 -6.68 -18.01 12.07
C LEU A 226 -5.50 -18.60 12.85
N SER A 227 -5.63 -19.83 13.35
CA SER A 227 -4.57 -20.52 14.08
C SER A 227 -3.34 -20.76 13.20
N ASP A 228 -3.56 -21.18 11.95
CA ASP A 228 -2.49 -21.36 10.95
C ASP A 228 -1.82 -20.04 10.59
N HIS A 229 -2.62 -18.98 10.38
CA HIS A 229 -2.11 -17.64 10.05
C HIS A 229 -1.26 -17.04 11.18
N PHE A 230 -1.76 -17.04 12.41
CA PHE A 230 -1.05 -16.50 13.58
C PHE A 230 -0.01 -17.47 14.15
N LYS A 231 0.07 -18.70 13.65
CA LYS A 231 0.97 -19.76 14.12
C LYS A 231 0.80 -20.05 15.61
N VAL A 232 -0.45 -20.17 16.04
CA VAL A 232 -0.83 -20.45 17.44
C VAL A 232 -1.68 -21.71 17.53
N ILE A 233 -1.68 -22.35 18.70
CA ILE A 233 -2.54 -23.53 18.95
C ILE A 233 -3.97 -23.10 19.30
N THR A 234 -4.14 -21.94 19.95
CA THR A 234 -5.44 -21.41 20.39
C THR A 234 -5.49 -19.90 20.22
N LEU A 235 -6.70 -19.36 20.06
CA LEU A 235 -6.93 -17.92 19.92
C LEU A 235 -7.16 -17.21 21.27
N ASP A 236 -7.06 -17.93 22.39
CA ASP A 236 -7.28 -17.41 23.75
C ASP A 236 -6.37 -16.20 24.06
N GLY A 237 -5.12 -16.23 23.60
CA GLY A 237 -4.15 -15.14 23.78
C GLY A 237 -4.54 -13.82 23.09
N PHE A 238 -5.45 -13.87 22.13
CA PHE A 238 -6.01 -12.69 21.46
C PHE A 238 -7.33 -12.21 22.08
N GLY A 239 -7.78 -12.87 23.15
CA GLY A 239 -9.06 -12.57 23.80
C GLY A 239 -10.27 -13.08 23.02
N LEU A 240 -10.12 -14.11 22.18
CA LEU A 240 -11.18 -14.66 21.33
C LEU A 240 -11.90 -15.88 21.93
N LYS A 241 -11.53 -16.28 23.15
CA LYS A 241 -12.12 -17.44 23.84
C LYS A 241 -13.64 -17.29 23.96
N GLY A 242 -14.39 -18.21 23.34
CA GLY A 242 -15.86 -18.23 23.38
C GLY A 242 -16.55 -17.25 22.42
N HIS A 243 -15.81 -16.44 21.67
CA HIS A 243 -16.35 -15.46 20.73
C HIS A 243 -16.47 -16.03 19.31
N GLN A 244 -17.31 -17.07 19.17
CA GLN A 244 -17.40 -17.87 17.94
C GLN A 244 -17.83 -17.07 16.71
N ALA A 245 -18.71 -16.10 16.87
CA ALA A 245 -19.18 -15.27 15.75
C ALA A 245 -18.05 -14.34 15.27
N ALA A 246 -17.30 -13.74 16.21
CA ALA A 246 -16.12 -12.94 15.90
C ALA A 246 -15.02 -13.76 15.19
N ILE A 247 -14.74 -14.97 15.66
CA ILE A 247 -13.79 -15.92 15.03
C ILE A 247 -14.22 -16.21 13.59
N SER A 248 -15.49 -16.55 13.38
CA SER A 248 -16.06 -16.89 12.07
C SER A 248 -15.89 -15.76 11.05
N ALA A 249 -16.25 -14.53 11.43
CA ALA A 249 -16.08 -13.36 10.58
C ALA A 249 -14.61 -13.07 10.25
N ALA A 250 -13.70 -13.27 11.21
CA ALA A 250 -12.27 -13.02 11.04
C ALA A 250 -11.59 -14.06 10.16
N GLY A 251 -11.87 -15.35 10.37
CA GLY A 251 -11.33 -16.42 9.54
C GLY A 251 -11.74 -16.25 8.08
N ALA A 252 -12.97 -15.78 7.83
CA ALA A 252 -13.41 -15.48 6.47
C ALA A 252 -12.64 -14.33 5.81
N ILE A 253 -12.27 -13.28 6.53
CA ILE A 253 -11.40 -12.22 6.00
C ILE A 253 -10.04 -12.79 5.58
N ILE A 254 -9.39 -13.56 6.45
CA ILE A 254 -8.07 -14.14 6.16
C ILE A 254 -8.15 -15.10 4.97
N HIS A 255 -9.15 -15.96 4.93
CA HIS A 255 -9.36 -16.89 3.82
C HIS A 255 -9.63 -16.15 2.51
N TYR A 256 -10.51 -15.14 2.51
CA TYR A 256 -10.81 -14.32 1.34
C TYR A 256 -9.55 -13.63 0.78
N LEU A 257 -8.75 -13.04 1.66
CA LEU A 257 -7.52 -12.36 1.27
C LEU A 257 -6.46 -13.31 0.70
N THR A 258 -6.22 -14.43 1.38
CA THR A 258 -5.16 -15.38 1.01
C THR A 258 -5.55 -16.24 -0.19
N GLN A 259 -6.77 -16.79 -0.21
CA GLN A 259 -7.21 -17.75 -1.23
C GLN A 259 -7.82 -17.06 -2.45
N GLN A 260 -8.71 -16.10 -2.24
CA GLN A 260 -9.42 -15.46 -3.36
C GLN A 260 -8.65 -14.29 -3.97
N LEU A 261 -8.03 -13.46 -3.14
CA LEU A 261 -7.29 -12.28 -3.60
C LEU A 261 -5.77 -12.49 -3.69
N ARG A 262 -5.28 -13.67 -3.29
CA ARG A 262 -3.86 -14.08 -3.36
C ARG A 262 -2.92 -13.07 -2.69
N ARG A 263 -3.32 -12.58 -1.52
CA ARG A 263 -2.55 -11.60 -0.74
C ARG A 263 -1.62 -12.28 0.25
N ASP A 264 -0.41 -11.74 0.34
CA ASP A 264 0.46 -11.98 1.48
C ASP A 264 0.00 -11.10 2.65
N LEU A 265 -0.11 -11.72 3.83
CA LEU A 265 -0.60 -11.13 5.06
C LEU A 265 0.42 -11.22 6.21
N GLN A 266 1.70 -11.44 5.93
CA GLN A 266 2.74 -11.55 6.95
C GLN A 266 2.78 -10.40 7.97
N HIS A 267 2.39 -9.19 7.57
CA HIS A 267 2.32 -8.02 8.46
C HIS A 267 1.09 -8.00 9.38
N VAL A 268 0.07 -8.83 9.11
CA VAL A 268 -1.11 -8.96 9.96
C VAL A 268 -0.77 -9.89 11.11
N THR A 269 -0.07 -9.37 12.12
CA THR A 269 0.52 -10.17 13.20
C THR A 269 -0.36 -10.29 14.44
N ARG A 270 -1.41 -9.46 14.56
CA ARG A 270 -2.27 -9.41 15.74
C ARG A 270 -3.72 -9.19 15.35
N ILE A 271 -4.61 -9.88 16.06
CA ILE A 271 -6.05 -9.62 16.08
C ILE A 271 -6.46 -9.20 17.49
N SER A 272 -7.46 -8.33 17.61
CA SER A 272 -7.93 -7.84 18.90
C SER A 272 -9.45 -7.83 18.99
N PHE A 273 -9.97 -8.49 20.03
CA PHE A 273 -11.38 -8.40 20.39
C PHE A 273 -11.64 -7.13 21.20
N TYR A 274 -12.74 -6.43 20.89
CA TYR A 274 -13.22 -5.32 21.70
C TYR A 274 -14.71 -5.47 22.01
N GLN A 275 -15.09 -5.01 23.20
CA GLN A 275 -16.47 -4.97 23.63
C GLN A 275 -17.07 -3.60 23.28
N GLN A 276 -18.21 -3.59 22.61
CA GLN A 276 -18.92 -2.34 22.30
C GLN A 276 -19.30 -1.57 23.58
N SER A 277 -19.54 -2.29 24.68
CA SER A 277 -19.84 -1.71 26.00
C SER A 277 -18.67 -0.98 26.65
N GLN A 278 -17.49 -0.89 26.04
CA GLN A 278 -16.36 -0.07 26.52
C GLN A 278 -16.40 1.38 25.99
N TYR A 279 -17.34 1.66 25.11
CA TYR A 279 -17.48 2.95 24.45
C TYR A 279 -18.86 3.56 24.71
N LEU A 280 -18.96 4.88 24.61
CA LEU A 280 -20.23 5.57 24.52
C LEU A 280 -20.93 5.15 23.23
N PHE A 281 -22.14 4.60 23.36
CA PHE A 281 -22.95 4.25 22.20
C PHE A 281 -23.39 5.53 21.48
N LEU A 282 -22.94 5.68 20.23
CA LEU A 282 -23.35 6.74 19.32
C LEU A 282 -23.91 6.08 18.06
N ASP A 283 -25.18 6.32 17.76
CA ASP A 283 -25.75 5.86 16.50
C ASP A 283 -25.26 6.71 15.32
N HIS A 284 -25.46 6.19 14.11
CA HIS A 284 -25.02 6.88 12.89
C HIS A 284 -25.64 8.26 12.73
N SER A 285 -26.93 8.39 13.06
CA SER A 285 -27.66 9.66 13.02
C SER A 285 -27.02 10.70 13.93
N THR A 286 -26.61 10.31 15.14
CA THR A 286 -25.91 11.17 16.09
C THR A 286 -24.55 11.60 15.55
N ILE A 287 -23.73 10.66 15.07
CA ILE A 287 -22.41 10.96 14.49
C ILE A 287 -22.53 11.93 13.31
N ARG A 288 -23.54 11.74 12.46
CA ARG A 288 -23.81 12.57 11.29
C ARG A 288 -24.35 13.96 11.67
N ASN A 289 -25.35 14.04 12.55
CA ASN A 289 -26.00 15.29 12.94
C ASN A 289 -25.09 16.18 13.80
N LEU A 290 -24.18 15.57 14.57
CA LEU A 290 -23.12 16.28 15.29
C LEU A 290 -21.93 16.65 14.39
N GLU A 291 -21.97 16.30 13.09
CA GLU A 291 -20.89 16.53 12.13
C GLU A 291 -19.52 16.10 12.69
N VAL A 292 -19.47 14.93 13.37
CA VAL A 292 -18.29 14.49 14.12
C VAL A 292 -17.09 14.33 13.18
N LEU A 293 -17.32 13.72 12.01
CA LEU A 293 -16.27 13.38 11.06
C LEU A 293 -16.32 14.20 9.78
N GLU A 294 -17.52 14.49 9.29
CA GLU A 294 -17.79 15.11 7.99
C GLU A 294 -18.96 16.08 8.15
N PRO A 295 -18.94 17.23 7.46
CA PRO A 295 -20.07 18.14 7.44
C PRO A 295 -21.26 17.55 6.67
N LEU A 296 -22.48 17.98 7.01
CA LEU A 296 -23.73 17.68 6.34
C LEU A 296 -23.80 18.34 4.95
N SER A 297 -23.30 19.59 4.85
CA SER A 297 -23.28 20.34 3.59
C SER A 297 -22.01 20.06 2.80
N LYS A 298 -22.16 19.81 1.50
CA LYS A 298 -21.03 19.62 0.56
C LYS A 298 -20.25 20.91 0.31
N ASP A 299 -20.88 22.06 0.51
CA ASP A 299 -20.27 23.38 0.33
C ASP A 299 -19.63 23.91 1.63
N ALA A 300 -19.62 23.08 2.68
CA ALA A 300 -19.06 23.47 3.96
C ALA A 300 -17.54 23.67 3.87
N PRO A 301 -16.96 24.62 4.64
CA PRO A 301 -15.52 24.79 4.74
C PRO A 301 -14.79 23.50 5.14
N PRO A 302 -13.50 23.33 4.78
CA PRO A 302 -12.73 22.12 5.10
C PRO A 302 -12.70 21.74 6.59
N ASN A 303 -12.84 22.72 7.49
CA ASN A 303 -12.81 22.53 8.95
C ASN A 303 -14.21 22.60 9.60
N ALA A 304 -15.28 22.37 8.85
CA ALA A 304 -16.64 22.50 9.36
C ALA A 304 -17.12 21.33 10.26
N SER A 305 -16.35 20.24 10.35
CA SER A 305 -16.64 19.12 11.26
C SER A 305 -15.81 19.19 12.56
N LEU A 306 -16.25 18.48 13.60
CA LEU A 306 -15.47 18.35 14.85
C LEU A 306 -14.06 17.82 14.57
N TYR A 307 -13.95 16.80 13.71
CA TYR A 307 -12.68 16.28 13.24
C TYR A 307 -11.83 17.35 12.55
N GLY A 308 -12.40 18.16 11.65
CA GLY A 308 -11.65 19.21 10.94
C GLY A 308 -11.10 20.31 11.87
N VAL A 309 -11.84 20.62 12.95
CA VAL A 309 -11.38 21.56 13.98
C VAL A 309 -10.26 20.95 14.83
N LEU A 310 -10.45 19.73 15.33
CA LEU A 310 -9.53 19.08 16.27
C LEU A 310 -8.29 18.48 15.61
N ASN A 311 -8.36 18.11 14.33
CA ASN A 311 -7.25 17.45 13.65
C ASN A 311 -6.11 18.44 13.40
N ARG A 312 -5.14 18.42 14.33
CA ARG A 312 -3.85 19.10 14.26
C ARG A 312 -2.70 18.11 14.43
N THR A 313 -2.94 16.83 14.12
CA THR A 313 -1.92 15.78 14.17
C THR A 313 -0.88 16.01 13.08
N VAL A 314 0.37 15.62 13.35
CA VAL A 314 1.49 15.81 12.40
C VAL A 314 1.82 14.55 11.59
N THR A 315 1.16 13.41 11.90
CA THR A 315 1.31 12.15 11.17
C THR A 315 -0.04 11.65 10.65
N PRO A 316 -0.07 10.98 9.49
CA PRO A 316 -1.30 10.34 8.98
C PRO A 316 -1.87 9.28 9.92
N MET A 317 -1.02 8.45 10.53
CA MET A 317 -1.43 7.47 11.55
C MET A 317 -2.07 8.11 12.79
N GLY A 318 -1.57 9.27 13.21
CA GLY A 318 -2.19 10.06 14.28
C GLY A 318 -3.58 10.59 13.87
N ALA A 319 -3.71 11.06 12.63
CA ALA A 319 -4.98 11.54 12.08
C ALA A 319 -6.05 10.44 12.03
N ARG A 320 -5.66 9.22 11.60
CA ARG A 320 -6.52 8.03 11.61
C ARG A 320 -6.94 7.66 13.04
N ARG A 321 -5.99 7.61 13.98
CA ARG A 321 -6.28 7.31 15.39
C ARG A 321 -7.23 8.31 16.04
N LEU A 322 -7.03 9.60 15.79
CA LEU A 322 -7.94 10.65 16.28
C LEU A 322 -9.35 10.45 15.72
N ARG A 323 -9.45 10.16 14.41
CA ARG A 323 -10.74 9.89 13.75
C ARG A 323 -11.49 8.75 14.45
N GLN A 324 -10.80 7.65 14.76
CA GLN A 324 -11.38 6.51 15.49
C GLN A 324 -11.83 6.90 16.91
N TRP A 325 -11.02 7.68 17.64
CA TRP A 325 -11.35 8.10 19.00
C TRP A 325 -12.60 8.98 19.07
N LEU A 326 -12.83 9.84 18.07
CA LEU A 326 -13.99 10.72 18.05
C LEU A 326 -15.31 9.97 17.86
N VAL A 327 -15.32 8.86 17.12
CA VAL A 327 -16.51 8.03 16.92
C VAL A 327 -16.66 6.92 17.95
N ARG A 328 -15.63 6.68 18.78
CA ARG A 328 -15.66 5.73 19.89
C ARG A 328 -15.14 6.36 21.18
N PRO A 329 -15.91 7.29 21.78
CA PRO A 329 -15.54 7.85 23.08
C PRO A 329 -15.48 6.74 24.13
N LEU A 330 -14.44 6.73 24.96
CA LEU A 330 -14.32 5.77 26.05
C LEU A 330 -15.43 6.01 27.08
N ASN A 331 -15.89 4.95 27.74
CA ASN A 331 -16.75 5.05 28.93
C ASN A 331 -16.04 4.63 30.24
N ASN A 332 -14.76 4.26 30.14
CA ASN A 332 -13.94 3.93 31.29
C ASN A 332 -13.27 5.19 31.86
N LEU A 333 -13.68 5.58 33.07
CA LEU A 333 -13.18 6.79 33.74
C LEU A 333 -11.65 6.77 33.91
N ASN A 334 -11.06 5.63 34.29
CA ASN A 334 -9.62 5.54 34.51
C ASN A 334 -8.85 5.79 33.22
N GLU A 335 -9.26 5.19 32.11
CA GLU A 335 -8.61 5.41 30.80
C GLU A 335 -8.77 6.86 30.30
N ILE A 336 -9.91 7.49 30.57
CA ILE A 336 -10.12 8.91 30.26
C ILE A 336 -9.15 9.78 31.08
N VAL A 337 -9.08 9.57 32.39
CA VAL A 337 -8.18 10.32 33.29
C VAL A 337 -6.72 10.13 32.90
N ARG A 338 -6.30 8.90 32.54
CA ARG A 338 -4.94 8.62 32.05
C ARG A 338 -4.58 9.43 30.81
N ARG A 339 -5.51 9.55 29.84
CA ARG A 339 -5.31 10.39 28.65
C ARG A 339 -5.26 11.87 28.99
N LEU A 340 -6.15 12.34 29.85
CA LEU A 340 -6.18 13.75 30.29
C LEU A 340 -4.90 14.14 31.03
N ALA A 341 -4.37 13.29 31.90
CA ALA A 341 -3.12 13.54 32.61
C ALA A 341 -1.93 13.72 31.66
N ALA A 342 -1.83 12.88 30.61
CA ALA A 342 -0.80 13.03 29.59
C ALA A 342 -0.93 14.36 28.83
N VAL A 343 -2.16 14.77 28.47
CA VAL A 343 -2.42 16.07 27.83
C VAL A 343 -2.04 17.22 28.76
N GLU A 344 -2.43 17.16 30.03
CA GLU A 344 -2.12 18.19 31.02
C GLU A 344 -0.62 18.43 31.14
N ILE A 345 0.18 17.37 31.20
CA ILE A 345 1.65 17.47 31.25
C ILE A 345 2.19 18.26 30.04
N PHE A 346 1.75 17.93 28.82
CA PHE A 346 2.19 18.67 27.62
C PHE A 346 1.74 20.13 27.62
N THR A 347 0.56 20.45 28.18
CA THR A 347 0.09 21.85 28.28
C THR A 347 0.91 22.68 29.28
N GLN A 348 1.47 22.04 30.32
CA GLN A 348 2.32 22.70 31.31
C GLN A 348 3.75 22.95 30.80
N PHE A 349 4.22 22.13 29.85
CA PHE A 349 5.56 22.28 29.27
C PHE A 349 5.53 22.35 27.72
N PRO A 350 5.06 23.47 27.13
CA PRO A 350 4.88 23.61 25.68
C PRO A 350 6.14 23.38 24.84
N GLN A 351 7.32 23.68 25.37
CA GLN A 351 8.60 23.46 24.68
C GLN A 351 8.84 21.98 24.33
N PHE A 352 8.39 21.04 25.18
CA PHE A 352 8.48 19.61 24.90
C PHE A 352 7.46 19.19 23.85
N LEU A 353 6.26 19.78 23.87
CA LEU A 353 5.26 19.55 22.83
C LEU A 353 5.78 19.97 21.45
N ASP A 354 6.40 21.14 21.35
CA ASP A 354 6.96 21.62 20.08
C ASP A 354 8.11 20.74 19.58
N ARG A 355 9.03 20.33 20.46
CA ARG A 355 10.12 19.41 20.14
C ARG A 355 9.58 18.05 19.67
N PHE A 356 8.65 17.47 20.44
CA PHE A 356 8.02 16.20 20.13
C PHE A 356 7.25 16.22 18.81
N ARG A 357 6.50 17.29 18.52
CA ARG A 357 5.78 17.45 17.25
C ARG A 357 6.72 17.56 16.04
N LYS A 358 7.84 18.27 16.18
CA LYS A 358 8.86 18.35 15.11
C LYS A 358 9.45 16.97 14.80
N GLN A 359 9.82 16.21 15.84
CA GLN A 359 10.34 14.85 15.67
C GLN A 359 9.30 13.90 15.05
N LEU A 360 8.05 13.94 15.52
CA LEU A 360 6.97 13.13 14.96
C LEU A 360 6.67 13.45 13.48
N THR A 361 6.89 14.68 13.03
CA THR A 361 6.67 15.06 11.62
C THR A 361 7.58 14.24 10.69
N GLU A 362 8.81 13.95 11.12
CA GLU A 362 9.77 13.16 10.35
C GLU A 362 9.46 11.65 10.34
N VAL A 363 8.67 11.15 11.31
CA VAL A 363 8.22 9.75 11.35
C VAL A 363 7.23 9.42 10.21
N ARG A 364 6.46 10.41 9.75
CA ARG A 364 5.48 10.27 8.64
C ARG A 364 4.47 9.14 8.88
N ASP A 365 4.14 8.35 7.86
CA ASP A 365 3.19 7.23 7.92
C ASP A 365 3.92 5.89 8.03
N LEU A 366 4.44 5.62 9.23
CA LEU A 366 5.22 4.41 9.49
C LEU A 366 4.38 3.14 9.35
N GLU A 367 3.12 3.13 9.80
CA GLU A 367 2.22 1.97 9.71
C GLU A 367 2.07 1.46 8.27
N ARG A 368 1.82 2.38 7.32
CA ARG A 368 1.68 2.01 5.90
C ARG A 368 3.00 1.68 5.23
N THR A 369 4.07 2.35 5.63
CA THR A 369 5.42 2.05 5.13
C THR A 369 5.82 0.62 5.49
N LEU A 370 5.63 0.21 6.75
CA LEU A 370 5.91 -1.15 7.21
C LEU A 370 5.11 -2.20 6.44
N SER A 371 3.80 -1.98 6.28
CA SER A 371 2.94 -2.93 5.56
C SER A 371 3.38 -3.15 4.11
N ARG A 372 3.91 -2.13 3.43
CA ARG A 372 4.43 -2.28 2.05
C ARG A 372 5.78 -2.97 1.96
N ILE A 373 6.63 -2.76 2.97
CA ILE A 373 7.91 -3.46 3.10
C ILE A 373 7.65 -4.95 3.26
N THR A 374 6.81 -5.33 4.21
CA THR A 374 6.47 -6.73 4.47
C THR A 374 5.69 -7.38 3.31
N ALA A 375 4.84 -6.62 2.59
CA ALA A 375 4.15 -7.13 1.41
C ALA A 375 5.05 -7.32 0.17
N GLY A 376 6.37 -7.11 0.29
CA GLY A 376 7.33 -7.34 -0.80
C GLY A 376 7.24 -6.34 -1.96
N ASN A 377 6.53 -5.23 -1.78
CA ASN A 377 6.32 -4.20 -2.80
C ASN A 377 7.08 -2.90 -2.51
N ALA A 378 7.92 -2.88 -1.48
CA ALA A 378 8.67 -1.69 -1.14
C ALA A 378 9.79 -1.34 -2.14
N THR A 379 9.93 -0.05 -2.34
CA THR A 379 10.95 0.67 -3.10
C THR A 379 12.10 1.11 -2.19
N ALA A 380 13.24 1.46 -2.79
CA ALA A 380 14.37 2.01 -2.05
C ALA A 380 14.02 3.28 -1.26
N ARG A 381 13.11 4.11 -1.79
CA ARG A 381 12.61 5.31 -1.10
C ARG A 381 11.88 4.96 0.19
N GLU A 382 11.21 3.82 0.25
CA GLU A 382 10.48 3.39 1.44
C GLU A 382 11.41 2.86 2.52
N LEU A 383 12.50 2.17 2.13
CA LEU A 383 13.55 1.81 3.09
C LEU A 383 14.20 3.06 3.69
N VAL A 384 14.48 4.09 2.87
CA VAL A 384 15.00 5.38 3.38
C VAL A 384 13.99 6.06 4.30
N ARG A 385 12.69 6.07 3.97
CA ARG A 385 11.63 6.60 4.85
C ARG A 385 11.60 5.85 6.19
N LEU A 386 11.69 4.52 6.17
CA LEU A 386 11.76 3.70 7.38
C LEU A 386 12.99 4.08 8.23
N ARG A 387 14.17 4.19 7.61
CA ARG A 387 15.40 4.63 8.31
C ARG A 387 15.20 5.98 8.99
N ILE A 388 14.71 6.99 8.26
CA ILE A 388 14.49 8.35 8.80
C ILE A 388 13.52 8.30 9.99
N ALA A 389 12.44 7.52 9.89
CA ALA A 389 11.48 7.35 10.98
C ALA A 389 12.11 6.69 12.21
N LEU A 390 12.91 5.63 12.02
CA LEU A 390 13.59 4.92 13.11
C LEU A 390 14.68 5.77 13.77
N GLU A 391 15.38 6.62 13.00
CA GLU A 391 16.35 7.60 13.54
C GLU A 391 15.68 8.63 14.47
N GLN A 392 14.36 8.83 14.40
CA GLN A 392 13.62 9.69 15.33
C GLN A 392 13.22 9.02 16.63
N ILE A 393 13.26 7.69 16.73
CA ILE A 393 12.82 6.98 17.95
C ILE A 393 13.68 7.34 19.17
N PRO A 394 15.03 7.29 19.12
CA PRO A 394 15.86 7.71 20.26
C PRO A 394 15.60 9.16 20.72
N PRO A 395 15.60 10.20 19.85
CA PRO A 395 15.36 11.57 20.31
C PRO A 395 13.93 11.81 20.80
N ILE A 396 12.93 11.08 20.28
CA ILE A 396 11.56 11.10 20.84
C ILE A 396 11.57 10.54 22.26
N LYS A 397 12.20 9.37 22.46
CA LYS A 397 12.29 8.70 23.75
C LYS A 397 12.98 9.56 24.80
N GLU A 398 14.07 10.22 24.41
CA GLU A 398 14.78 11.20 25.24
C GLU A 398 13.84 12.37 25.63
N THR A 399 13.17 12.98 24.65
CA THR A 399 12.26 14.12 24.87
C THR A 399 11.12 13.77 25.83
N LEU A 400 10.52 12.59 25.68
CA LEU A 400 9.45 12.12 26.55
C LEU A 400 9.97 11.79 27.96
N THR A 401 11.18 11.24 28.07
CA THR A 401 11.82 10.93 29.36
C THR A 401 12.14 12.20 30.13
N GLU A 402 12.71 13.21 29.47
CA GLU A 402 12.94 14.53 30.03
C GLU A 402 11.63 15.17 30.52
N LEU A 403 10.58 15.12 29.71
CA LEU A 403 9.26 15.64 30.07
C LEU A 403 8.69 14.97 31.33
N VAL A 404 8.77 13.64 31.41
CA VAL A 404 8.32 12.88 32.59
C VAL A 404 9.15 13.24 33.83
N ASN A 405 10.46 13.43 33.69
CA ASN A 405 11.33 13.85 34.79
C ASN A 405 10.98 15.27 35.28
N HIS A 406 10.73 16.21 34.36
CA HIS A 406 10.29 17.57 34.70
C HIS A 406 8.94 17.56 35.42
N ALA A 407 7.97 16.80 34.89
CA ALA A 407 6.65 16.66 35.52
C ALA A 407 6.75 16.07 36.94
N CYS A 408 7.64 15.09 37.16
CA CYS A 408 7.87 14.54 38.50
C CYS A 408 8.54 15.56 39.45
N SER A 409 9.42 16.42 38.95
CA SER A 409 10.17 17.37 39.79
C SER A 409 9.32 18.55 40.30
N VAL A 410 8.34 19.01 39.53
CA VAL A 410 7.49 20.17 39.88
C VAL A 410 6.47 19.85 40.98
N THR A 411 6.06 18.59 41.13
CA THR A 411 5.10 18.13 42.15
C THR A 411 5.77 17.62 43.44
N GLY A 412 7.09 17.81 43.58
CA GLY A 412 7.92 17.26 44.67
C GLY A 412 7.86 18.00 46.02
N SER A 413 6.80 18.75 46.33
CA SER A 413 6.57 19.32 47.66
C SER A 413 5.18 18.93 48.14
N ASP A 414 5.15 18.18 49.24
CA ASP A 414 3.97 17.80 50.04
C ASP A 414 3.07 16.69 49.50
N THR A 415 3.44 15.43 49.78
CA THR A 415 2.69 14.59 50.74
C THR A 415 3.36 13.22 50.91
N LEU A 416 3.91 12.99 52.10
CA LEU A 416 4.21 11.66 52.62
C LEU A 416 2.88 11.01 53.01
N VAL A 417 2.34 10.11 52.20
CA VAL A 417 1.35 9.13 52.68
C VAL A 417 1.71 7.74 52.17
N ASP A 418 2.29 6.99 53.10
CA ASP A 418 2.42 5.54 53.07
C ASP A 418 1.04 4.90 53.14
N SER A 419 0.49 4.56 51.98
CA SER A 419 -0.67 3.68 51.83
C SER A 419 -0.52 3.02 50.47
N GLY A 420 -0.74 1.71 50.36
CA GLY A 420 -0.55 0.91 49.13
C GLY A 420 -1.45 1.26 47.94
N VAL A 421 -1.87 2.52 47.84
CA VAL A 421 -2.49 3.18 46.70
C VAL A 421 -1.36 3.81 45.87
N PRO A 422 -1.30 3.61 44.54
CA PRO A 422 -0.32 4.31 43.70
C PRO A 422 -0.39 5.81 44.00
N SER A 423 0.75 6.45 44.28
CA SER A 423 0.76 7.89 44.49
C SER A 423 0.12 8.60 43.30
N ASP A 424 -0.58 9.71 43.52
CA ASP A 424 -1.24 10.51 42.48
C ASP A 424 -0.28 10.83 41.30
N GLN A 425 1.00 10.94 41.61
CA GLN A 425 2.12 11.12 40.68
C GLN A 425 2.40 9.93 39.74
N GLN A 426 2.22 8.70 40.23
CA GLN A 426 2.40 7.48 39.44
C GLN A 426 1.25 7.28 38.46
N VAL A 427 0.03 7.68 38.83
CA VAL A 427 -1.14 7.71 37.95
C VAL A 427 -0.97 8.77 36.85
N ARG A 428 -0.51 9.98 37.22
CA ARG A 428 -0.36 11.12 36.30
C ARG A 428 0.63 10.87 35.16
N THR A 429 1.74 10.18 35.44
CA THR A 429 2.81 9.90 34.44
C THR A 429 2.73 8.50 33.83
N GLY A 430 1.79 7.66 34.29
CA GLY A 430 1.75 6.23 33.95
C GLY A 430 1.62 5.95 32.46
N LEU A 431 0.73 6.66 31.75
CA LEU A 431 0.55 6.47 30.31
C LEU A 431 1.80 6.84 29.49
N LEU A 432 2.47 7.95 29.84
CA LEU A 432 3.70 8.35 29.14
C LEU A 432 4.84 7.35 29.39
N LYS A 433 4.97 6.82 30.61
CA LYS A 433 5.97 5.80 30.94
C LYS A 433 5.75 4.50 30.17
N GLU A 434 4.51 4.05 30.04
CA GLU A 434 4.13 2.89 29.22
C GLU A 434 4.48 3.11 27.74
N LEU A 435 4.11 4.28 27.18
CA LEU A 435 4.45 4.61 25.81
C LEU A 435 5.97 4.70 25.58
N ILE A 436 6.74 5.19 26.56
CA ILE A 436 8.21 5.21 26.50
C ILE A 436 8.79 3.79 26.51
N SER A 437 8.22 2.86 27.29
CA SER A 437 8.69 1.47 27.32
C SER A 437 8.40 0.74 26.03
N ASP A 438 7.31 1.07 25.34
CA ASP A 438 6.93 0.48 24.05
C ASP A 438 7.78 1.02 22.89
N LEU A 439 8.50 2.13 23.07
CA LEU A 439 9.43 2.67 22.08
C LEU A 439 10.75 1.88 22.09
N GLU A 440 10.83 0.91 21.20
CA GLU A 440 12.03 0.12 20.95
C GLU A 440 12.94 0.76 19.88
N GLU A 441 14.22 0.89 20.21
CA GLU A 441 15.23 1.40 19.29
C GLU A 441 15.75 0.27 18.39
N GLN A 442 15.94 0.57 17.10
CA GLN A 442 16.37 -0.41 16.10
C GLN A 442 17.67 0.03 15.39
N PRO A 443 18.79 0.23 16.13
CA PRO A 443 20.02 0.77 15.56
C PRO A 443 20.64 -0.14 14.50
N GLY A 444 20.51 -1.46 14.65
CA GLY A 444 21.00 -2.43 13.66
C GLY A 444 20.29 -2.28 12.31
N LEU A 445 18.97 -2.10 12.33
CA LEU A 445 18.15 -1.90 11.14
C LEU A 445 18.48 -0.56 10.44
N VAL A 446 18.60 0.51 11.23
CA VAL A 446 19.03 1.82 10.73
C VAL A 446 20.38 1.72 10.02
N ASP A 447 21.35 1.04 10.63
CA ASP A 447 22.70 0.88 10.10
C ASP A 447 22.75 0.06 8.80
N VAL A 448 21.99 -1.04 8.71
CA VAL A 448 21.85 -1.82 7.47
C VAL A 448 21.37 -0.95 6.32
N ILE A 449 20.25 -0.23 6.51
CA ILE A 449 19.69 0.63 5.45
C ILE A 449 20.65 1.77 5.11
N LYS A 450 21.30 2.36 6.12
CA LYS A 450 22.22 3.49 5.95
C LYS A 450 23.47 3.13 5.16
N ARG A 451 24.02 1.93 5.36
CA ARG A 451 25.17 1.41 4.62
C ARG A 451 24.80 0.93 3.22
N ALA A 452 23.61 0.37 3.05
CA ALA A 452 23.18 -0.23 1.79
C ALA A 452 22.60 0.77 0.79
N ILE A 453 21.67 1.64 1.20
CA ILE A 453 20.84 2.43 0.27
C ILE A 453 21.31 3.88 0.21
N VAL A 454 21.35 4.46 -1.00
CA VAL A 454 21.67 5.88 -1.21
C VAL A 454 20.62 6.79 -0.56
N ASP A 455 21.00 8.02 -0.20
CA ASP A 455 20.09 8.90 0.57
C ASP A 455 18.92 9.47 -0.27
N ASP A 456 19.11 9.62 -1.58
CA ASP A 456 18.06 10.00 -2.54
C ASP A 456 17.96 8.96 -3.66
N PRO A 457 17.30 7.81 -3.42
CA PRO A 457 17.20 6.76 -4.41
C PRO A 457 16.16 7.09 -5.49
N PRO A 458 16.33 6.54 -6.70
CA PRO A 458 15.37 6.71 -7.79
C PRO A 458 13.98 6.16 -7.43
N ALA A 459 12.97 6.60 -8.17
CA ALA A 459 11.59 6.16 -7.96
C ALA A 459 11.40 4.68 -8.31
N THR A 460 12.11 4.20 -9.32
CA THR A 460 12.00 2.85 -9.85
C THR A 460 13.20 2.02 -9.43
N VAL A 461 12.97 0.74 -9.12
CA VAL A 461 14.04 -0.20 -8.75
C VAL A 461 14.79 -0.78 -9.95
N LYS A 462 14.31 -0.55 -11.18
CA LYS A 462 14.81 -1.18 -12.42
C LYS A 462 15.94 -0.42 -13.11
N GLU A 463 16.18 0.84 -12.75
CA GLU A 463 17.12 1.73 -13.45
C GLU A 463 18.51 1.78 -12.77
N GLY A 464 18.71 1.03 -11.68
CA GLY A 464 19.93 1.09 -10.86
C GLY A 464 20.06 2.38 -10.06
N GLY A 465 21.21 2.62 -9.43
CA GLY A 465 21.48 3.83 -8.63
C GLY A 465 20.84 3.82 -7.23
N ILE A 466 20.62 2.65 -6.67
CA ILE A 466 19.97 2.39 -5.38
C ILE A 466 21.00 2.11 -4.28
N ILE A 467 22.04 1.35 -4.60
CA ILE A 467 23.02 0.84 -3.64
C ILE A 467 24.18 1.82 -3.52
N LYS A 468 24.65 2.08 -2.28
CA LYS A 468 25.79 2.97 -2.00
C LYS A 468 27.11 2.35 -2.47
N ASP A 469 28.02 3.20 -2.92
CA ASP A 469 29.41 2.81 -3.19
C ASP A 469 30.04 2.26 -1.89
N GLY A 470 30.81 1.18 -2.00
CA GLY A 470 31.44 0.50 -0.86
C GLY A 470 30.58 -0.54 -0.15
N PHE A 471 29.33 -0.74 -0.58
CA PHE A 471 28.47 -1.80 -0.03
C PHE A 471 28.84 -3.19 -0.57
N ASP A 472 29.09 -3.28 -1.87
CA ASP A 472 29.49 -4.51 -2.55
C ASP A 472 30.70 -4.28 -3.48
N PRO A 473 31.82 -4.99 -3.28
CA PRO A 473 33.02 -4.81 -4.10
C PRO A 473 32.83 -5.13 -5.59
N GLN A 474 31.96 -6.08 -5.95
CA GLN A 474 31.74 -6.45 -7.35
C GLN A 474 30.95 -5.36 -8.08
N LEU A 475 29.93 -4.80 -7.41
CA LEU A 475 29.18 -3.65 -7.93
C LEU A 475 30.10 -2.43 -8.12
N ASP A 476 30.99 -2.18 -7.15
CA ASP A 476 31.97 -1.10 -7.25
C ASP A 476 32.93 -1.29 -8.43
N GLU A 477 33.41 -2.52 -8.68
CA GLU A 477 34.25 -2.84 -9.83
C GLU A 477 33.52 -2.59 -11.17
N LEU A 478 32.26 -3.02 -11.27
CA LEU A 478 31.43 -2.76 -12.46
C LEU A 478 31.19 -1.25 -12.67
N ARG A 479 30.93 -0.49 -11.60
CA ARG A 479 30.78 0.97 -11.65
C ARG A 479 32.08 1.67 -12.02
N ALA A 480 33.21 1.24 -11.47
CA ALA A 480 34.52 1.78 -11.79
C ALA A 480 34.86 1.53 -13.27
N ALA A 481 34.57 0.33 -13.78
CA ALA A 481 34.68 0.03 -15.20
C ALA A 481 33.84 1.04 -16.00
N MET A 482 32.54 1.22 -15.72
CA MET A 482 31.68 2.18 -16.42
C MET A 482 32.20 3.63 -16.38
N ARG A 483 32.76 4.09 -15.25
CA ARG A 483 33.37 5.43 -15.12
C ARG A 483 34.56 5.58 -16.08
N ASN A 484 35.45 4.59 -16.11
CA ASN A 484 36.60 4.56 -17.02
C ASN A 484 36.17 4.58 -18.51
N HIS A 485 35.03 3.96 -18.84
CA HIS A 485 34.51 3.97 -20.21
C HIS A 485 34.02 5.35 -20.66
N ARG A 486 33.39 6.15 -19.78
CA ARG A 486 33.00 7.53 -20.12
C ARG A 486 34.22 8.38 -20.46
N GLU A 487 35.30 8.20 -19.70
CA GLU A 487 36.58 8.85 -19.97
C GLU A 487 37.17 8.40 -21.31
N TRP A 488 37.11 7.09 -21.60
CA TRP A 488 37.53 6.55 -22.89
C TRP A 488 36.74 7.12 -24.08
N ILE A 489 35.42 7.28 -23.96
CA ILE A 489 34.58 7.91 -25.00
C ILE A 489 34.97 9.38 -25.22
N ALA A 490 35.27 10.12 -24.14
CA ALA A 490 35.76 11.49 -24.25
C ALA A 490 37.13 11.56 -24.95
N GLN A 491 38.03 10.62 -24.62
CA GLN A 491 39.33 10.49 -25.27
C GLN A 491 39.20 10.07 -26.74
N LEU A 492 38.30 9.15 -27.08
CA LEU A 492 38.01 8.77 -28.46
C LEU A 492 37.51 9.98 -29.26
N GLN A 493 36.58 10.75 -28.70
CA GLN A 493 36.08 11.96 -29.36
C GLN A 493 37.23 12.94 -29.66
N GLN A 494 38.11 13.21 -28.68
CA GLN A 494 39.25 14.10 -28.90
C GLN A 494 40.23 13.55 -29.94
N ARG A 495 40.53 12.25 -29.88
CA ARG A 495 41.41 11.55 -30.83
C ARG A 495 40.87 11.66 -32.25
N GLU A 496 39.57 11.43 -32.43
CA GLU A 496 38.92 11.51 -33.74
C GLU A 496 38.79 12.96 -34.24
N ILE A 497 38.57 13.94 -33.36
CA ILE A 497 38.64 15.38 -33.72
C ILE A 497 40.05 15.73 -34.25
N GLN A 498 41.11 15.30 -33.54
CA GLN A 498 42.49 15.57 -33.96
C GLN A 498 42.85 14.87 -35.26
N ARG A 499 42.42 13.61 -35.42
CA ARG A 499 42.69 12.77 -36.60
C ARG A 499 42.00 13.29 -37.86
N THR A 500 40.75 13.73 -37.75
CA THR A 500 39.92 14.15 -38.90
C THR A 500 39.95 15.65 -39.16
N GLY A 501 40.38 16.45 -38.17
CA GLY A 501 40.28 17.91 -38.20
C GLY A 501 38.85 18.44 -38.07
N ILE A 502 37.87 17.59 -37.72
CA ILE A 502 36.45 17.96 -37.61
C ILE A 502 36.15 18.41 -36.19
N GLN A 503 36.29 19.71 -35.91
CA GLN A 503 36.01 20.32 -34.60
C GLN A 503 34.56 20.08 -34.09
N SER A 504 33.60 19.90 -35.00
CA SER A 504 32.19 19.69 -34.65
C SER A 504 31.83 18.23 -34.33
N LEU A 505 32.78 17.29 -34.42
CA LEU A 505 32.53 15.86 -34.23
C LEU A 505 32.09 15.58 -32.79
N LYS A 506 31.00 14.84 -32.62
CA LYS A 506 30.50 14.43 -31.31
C LYS A 506 30.22 12.94 -31.27
N VAL A 507 30.65 12.28 -30.20
CA VAL A 507 30.22 10.91 -29.89
C VAL A 507 28.98 11.00 -29.01
N ARG A 508 27.87 10.39 -29.45
CA ARG A 508 26.58 10.40 -28.73
C ARG A 508 26.01 8.99 -28.66
N TYR A 509 25.02 8.80 -27.80
CA TYR A 509 24.26 7.56 -27.67
C TYR A 509 22.80 7.78 -28.06
N ASN A 510 22.15 6.76 -28.63
CA ASN A 510 20.69 6.65 -28.64
C ASN A 510 20.25 5.19 -28.42
N ALA A 511 19.00 5.00 -27.99
CA ALA A 511 18.46 3.67 -27.67
C ALA A 511 18.24 2.74 -28.87
N VAL A 512 18.26 3.24 -30.12
CA VAL A 512 17.92 2.47 -31.33
C VAL A 512 19.15 1.91 -32.04
N PHE A 513 20.22 2.69 -32.09
CA PHE A 513 21.46 2.39 -32.82
C PHE A 513 22.70 2.39 -31.93
N GLY A 514 22.55 2.76 -30.66
CA GLY A 514 23.65 2.73 -29.72
C GLY A 514 24.55 3.97 -29.77
N TYR A 515 25.83 3.80 -29.49
CA TYR A 515 26.86 4.83 -29.64
C TYR A 515 27.18 5.10 -31.12
N TYR A 516 27.25 6.38 -31.48
CA TYR A 516 27.58 6.84 -32.83
C TYR A 516 28.41 8.11 -32.82
N ILE A 517 29.13 8.32 -33.93
CA ILE A 517 29.86 9.53 -34.23
C ILE A 517 29.00 10.40 -35.14
N GLU A 518 28.67 11.61 -34.69
CA GLU A 518 27.88 12.59 -35.43
C GLU A 518 28.79 13.60 -36.11
N VAL A 519 28.68 13.70 -37.44
CA VAL A 519 29.45 14.63 -38.27
C VAL A 519 28.48 15.52 -39.05
N THR A 520 28.76 16.83 -39.09
CA THR A 520 27.94 17.81 -39.83
C THR A 520 28.12 17.63 -41.34
N LYS A 521 27.07 17.92 -42.12
CA LYS A 521 27.12 17.78 -43.59
C LYS A 521 28.27 18.54 -44.26
N ALA A 522 28.68 19.67 -43.68
CA ALA A 522 29.77 20.50 -44.17
C ALA A 522 31.17 19.88 -44.02
N ASN A 523 31.31 18.78 -43.28
CA ASN A 523 32.59 18.10 -43.02
C ASN A 523 32.59 16.63 -43.51
N LEU A 524 31.62 16.23 -44.35
CA LEU A 524 31.51 14.85 -44.83
C LEU A 524 32.67 14.43 -45.73
N ASP A 525 33.27 15.39 -46.43
CA ASP A 525 34.47 15.22 -47.25
C ASP A 525 35.70 14.78 -46.45
N LYS A 526 35.70 15.04 -45.13
CA LYS A 526 36.79 14.69 -44.20
C LYS A 526 36.53 13.39 -43.44
N VAL A 527 35.40 12.73 -43.70
CA VAL A 527 35.05 11.48 -43.00
C VAL A 527 35.94 10.33 -43.52
N PRO A 528 36.66 9.64 -42.63
CA PRO A 528 37.50 8.51 -43.00
C PRO A 528 36.72 7.33 -43.59
N PRO A 529 37.34 6.51 -44.46
CA PRO A 529 36.67 5.36 -45.09
C PRO A 529 36.33 4.21 -44.12
N ASP A 530 36.95 4.14 -42.94
CA ASP A 530 36.65 3.17 -41.89
C ASP A 530 35.37 3.48 -41.09
N TYR A 531 34.76 4.64 -41.33
CA TYR A 531 33.48 5.00 -40.73
C TYR A 531 32.32 4.35 -41.48
N ILE A 532 31.55 3.53 -40.79
CA ILE A 532 30.39 2.84 -41.36
C ILE A 532 29.15 3.70 -41.11
N ARG A 533 28.57 4.26 -42.17
CA ARG A 533 27.37 5.10 -42.08
C ARG A 533 26.16 4.30 -41.57
N LYS A 534 25.43 4.87 -40.60
CA LYS A 534 24.20 4.29 -40.03
C LYS A 534 22.94 5.05 -40.35
N GLN A 535 22.96 6.37 -40.29
CA GLN A 535 21.77 7.20 -40.46
C GLN A 535 22.14 8.56 -41.04
N THR A 536 21.30 9.05 -41.95
CA THR A 536 21.39 10.42 -42.51
C THR A 536 20.32 11.29 -41.85
N LEU A 537 20.71 12.46 -41.33
CA LEU A 537 19.82 13.48 -40.78
C LEU A 537 19.79 14.71 -41.71
N VAL A 538 18.88 15.64 -41.42
CA VAL A 538 18.73 16.88 -42.21
C VAL A 538 20.04 17.69 -42.24
N GLY A 539 20.76 17.80 -41.11
CA GLY A 539 22.01 18.59 -40.98
C GLY A 539 23.30 17.81 -40.69
N ALA A 540 23.22 16.49 -40.48
CA ALA A 540 24.36 15.67 -40.06
C ALA A 540 24.24 14.22 -40.58
N GLU A 541 25.33 13.46 -40.52
CA GLU A 541 25.33 12.01 -40.70
C GLU A 541 25.91 11.32 -39.47
N ARG A 542 25.40 10.13 -39.16
CA ARG A 542 25.81 9.30 -38.03
C ARG A 542 26.58 8.08 -38.53
N PHE A 543 27.74 7.84 -37.92
CA PHE A 543 28.67 6.77 -38.27
C PHE A 543 28.99 5.91 -37.06
N ILE A 544 29.45 4.67 -37.30
CA ILE A 544 30.05 3.80 -36.30
C ILE A 544 31.43 3.35 -36.77
N THR A 545 32.31 3.02 -35.83
CA THR A 545 33.59 2.35 -36.12
C THR A 545 33.60 0.95 -35.47
N PRO A 546 34.41 0.00 -35.98
CA PRO A 546 34.58 -1.30 -35.34
C PRO A 546 35.01 -1.19 -33.86
N GLU A 547 35.96 -0.29 -33.56
CA GLU A 547 36.43 -0.01 -32.19
C GLU A 547 35.28 0.48 -31.28
N LEU A 548 34.46 1.42 -31.77
CA LEU A 548 33.33 1.94 -31.00
C LEU A 548 32.29 0.86 -30.71
N LYS A 549 32.03 -0.03 -31.67
CA LYS A 549 31.05 -1.12 -31.52
C LYS A 549 31.52 -2.20 -30.53
N GLU A 550 32.82 -2.49 -30.51
CA GLU A 550 33.40 -3.47 -29.60
C GLU A 550 33.35 -2.97 -28.14
N ILE A 551 33.66 -1.69 -27.94
CA ILE A 551 33.57 -1.04 -26.63
C ILE A 551 32.12 -0.89 -26.19
N GLU A 552 31.21 -0.51 -27.09
CA GLU A 552 29.78 -0.45 -26.82
C GLU A 552 29.24 -1.78 -26.27
N SER A 553 29.58 -2.91 -26.90
CA SER A 553 29.15 -4.22 -26.41
C SER A 553 29.68 -4.54 -25.01
N LYS A 554 30.88 -4.06 -24.65
CA LYS A 554 31.44 -4.20 -23.31
C LYS A 554 30.74 -3.28 -22.30
N ILE A 555 30.43 -2.04 -22.69
CA ILE A 555 29.73 -1.05 -21.85
C ILE A 555 28.32 -1.53 -21.53
N LEU A 556 27.52 -1.84 -22.55
CA LEU A 556 26.14 -2.29 -22.37
C LEU A 556 26.08 -3.57 -21.53
N GLY A 557 27.01 -4.51 -21.77
CA GLY A 557 27.11 -5.73 -20.96
C GLY A 557 27.50 -5.48 -19.50
N ALA A 558 28.35 -4.48 -19.22
CA ALA A 558 28.72 -4.10 -17.85
C ALA A 558 27.58 -3.34 -17.14
N GLU A 559 26.88 -2.46 -17.85
CA GLU A 559 25.72 -1.71 -17.35
C GLU A 559 24.57 -2.65 -17.01
N GLU A 560 24.20 -3.57 -17.91
CA GLU A 560 23.17 -4.58 -17.66
C GLU A 560 23.50 -5.46 -16.45
N ARG A 561 24.77 -5.89 -16.32
CA ARG A 561 25.23 -6.67 -15.15
C ARG A 561 25.20 -5.85 -13.87
N SER A 562 25.60 -4.58 -13.93
CA SER A 562 25.57 -3.67 -12.78
C SER A 562 24.14 -3.47 -12.29
N VAL A 563 23.19 -3.16 -13.19
CA VAL A 563 21.78 -2.96 -12.85
C VAL A 563 21.17 -4.24 -12.29
N LYS A 564 21.48 -5.39 -12.88
CA LYS A 564 20.99 -6.68 -12.39
C LYS A 564 21.53 -7.01 -11.00
N LEU A 565 22.84 -6.88 -10.78
CA LEU A 565 23.47 -7.13 -9.48
C LEU A 565 22.92 -6.16 -8.43
N GLU A 566 22.75 -4.89 -8.79
CA GLU A 566 22.19 -3.89 -7.89
C GLU A 566 20.75 -4.20 -7.49
N TYR A 567 19.94 -4.70 -8.42
CA TYR A 567 18.60 -5.20 -8.11
C TYR A 567 18.65 -6.40 -7.16
N GLU A 568 19.53 -7.37 -7.39
CA GLU A 568 19.72 -8.54 -6.51
C GLU A 568 20.14 -8.13 -5.09
N LEU A 569 21.12 -7.23 -4.96
CA LEU A 569 21.55 -6.68 -3.67
C LEU A 569 20.42 -5.92 -2.96
N PHE A 570 19.64 -5.12 -3.70
CA PHE A 570 18.48 -4.45 -3.13
C PHE A 570 17.45 -5.45 -2.60
N GLN A 571 17.19 -6.54 -3.32
CA GLN A 571 16.29 -7.60 -2.85
C GLN A 571 16.79 -8.24 -1.55
N GLN A 572 18.08 -8.55 -1.46
CA GLN A 572 18.68 -9.11 -0.23
C GLN A 572 18.54 -8.15 0.96
N VAL A 573 18.83 -6.86 0.76
CA VAL A 573 18.67 -5.84 1.81
C VAL A 573 17.21 -5.76 2.25
N ARG A 574 16.27 -5.82 1.30
CA ARG A 574 14.83 -5.78 1.60
C ARG A 574 14.34 -7.03 2.31
N GLU A 575 14.89 -8.21 2.04
CA GLU A 575 14.55 -9.44 2.76
C GLU A 575 15.13 -9.45 4.18
N GLN A 576 16.27 -8.79 4.38
CA GLN A 576 16.88 -8.64 5.70
C GLN A 576 16.14 -7.63 6.59
N VAL A 577 15.61 -6.56 5.99
CA VAL A 577 14.83 -5.49 6.63
C VAL A 577 13.41 -5.95 6.91
#